data_AF-A0A9D7EUG6-F1
#
_entry.id   AF-A0A9D7EUG6-F1
#
_cell.length_a   1.000
_cell.length_b   1.000
_cell.length_c   1.000
_cell.angle_alpha   90.00
_cell.angle_beta   90.00
_cell.angle_gamma   90.00
#
_symmetry.space_group_name_H-M   'P 1'
#
loop_
_entity.id
_entity.type
_entity.pdbx_description
1 polymer ?
#
loop_
_entity_poly.entity_id
_entity_poly.type
_entity_poly.pdbx_seq_one_letter_code
_entity_poly.pdbx_strand_id
1 'polypeptide(L)'
;MNIADSTSLPDETEETANSENDDSIELPTFKFEPIESSKSELLFEPFHTVDYFASQGINFKEEEKPTDKFGKQLRSFTDWLKTMKRLPSVENSISEEPLANKKVEQMAEHSIQEKEILTIAMAEVWEKQGNKAKAIDIYTKLSLLDPSKSTYFAAKIEELKKTN
;
A
#
# COMPACT_ATOMS: atom_id res chain seq x y z
N MET A 1 -75.40 13.70 -5.85
CA MET A 1 -75.52 14.38 -7.16
C MET A 1 -74.99 15.79 -6.92
N ASN A 2 -73.67 15.99 -7.06
CA ASN A 2 -72.95 16.50 -8.26
C ASN A 2 -73.46 17.92 -8.59
N ILE A 3 -72.65 18.97 -8.78
CA ILE A 3 -71.50 19.19 -9.68
C ILE A 3 -70.74 20.43 -9.10
N ALA A 4 -69.44 20.31 -8.78
CA ALA A 4 -68.27 20.90 -9.47
C ALA A 4 -68.27 22.43 -9.64
N ASP A 5 -67.24 23.10 -9.13
CA ASP A 5 -66.52 24.09 -9.94
C ASP A 5 -65.04 24.17 -9.56
N SER A 6 -64.24 24.40 -10.57
CA SER A 6 -62.79 24.31 -10.67
C SER A 6 -62.18 25.69 -10.81
N THR A 7 -61.08 26.00 -10.10
CA THR A 7 -60.10 27.04 -10.51
C THR A 7 -58.90 26.97 -9.56
N SER A 8 -57.79 26.35 -9.99
CA SER A 8 -56.61 26.95 -10.65
C SER A 8 -55.57 27.47 -9.65
N LEU A 9 -54.47 26.71 -9.53
CA LEU A 9 -53.18 27.24 -9.07
C LEU A 9 -52.64 28.26 -10.07
N PRO A 10 -51.90 29.26 -9.57
CA PRO A 10 -50.73 29.75 -10.28
C PRO A 10 -49.44 29.57 -9.48
N ASP A 11 -48.39 29.56 -10.28
CA ASP A 11 -47.00 29.19 -10.07
C ASP A 11 -46.13 30.36 -9.58
N GLU A 12 -45.03 30.00 -8.94
CA GLU A 12 -43.75 30.70 -8.66
C GLU A 12 -43.65 32.25 -8.55
N THR A 13 -43.02 32.73 -7.46
CA THR A 13 -41.67 33.34 -7.51
C THR A 13 -41.13 33.70 -6.12
N GLU A 14 -39.93 33.16 -5.85
CA GLU A 14 -38.76 33.68 -5.14
C GLU A 14 -38.92 34.74 -4.01
N GLU A 15 -38.44 34.39 -2.82
CA GLU A 15 -37.69 35.35 -2.00
C GLU A 15 -36.56 34.64 -1.23
N THR A 16 -35.37 35.22 -1.36
CA THR A 16 -34.06 34.77 -0.94
C THR A 16 -33.84 34.90 0.57
N ALA A 17 -33.23 33.89 1.21
CA ALA A 17 -32.52 34.06 2.46
C ALA A 17 -31.13 33.40 2.35
N ASN A 18 -30.14 34.27 2.32
CA ASN A 18 -28.73 34.01 2.09
C ASN A 18 -28.02 33.77 3.43
N SER A 19 -27.38 32.61 3.60
CA SER A 19 -26.16 32.43 4.40
C SER A 19 -25.83 30.95 4.46
N GLU A 20 -24.77 30.57 3.77
CA GLU A 20 -23.69 29.78 4.37
C GLU A 20 -22.51 29.88 3.41
N ASN A 21 -21.38 30.37 3.94
CA ASN A 21 -20.15 30.57 3.20
C ASN A 21 -19.65 29.21 2.71
N ASP A 22 -19.79 28.97 1.41
CA ASP A 22 -19.14 27.88 0.71
C ASP A 22 -17.71 28.31 0.40
N ASP A 23 -16.80 28.12 1.36
CA ASP A 23 -15.36 28.15 1.12
C ASP A 23 -14.97 26.91 0.31
N SER A 24 -15.37 26.92 -0.96
CA SER A 24 -14.93 25.96 -1.96
C SER A 24 -13.44 26.19 -2.21
N ILE A 25 -12.61 25.31 -1.66
CA ILE A 25 -11.17 25.30 -1.94
C ILE A 25 -10.99 24.90 -3.40
N GLU A 26 -10.74 25.88 -4.27
CA GLU A 26 -10.33 25.64 -5.66
C GLU A 26 -9.01 24.87 -5.66
N LEU A 27 -9.07 23.59 -6.08
CA LEU A 27 -7.87 22.79 -6.29
C LEU A 27 -7.05 23.41 -7.43
N PRO A 28 -5.71 23.43 -7.32
CA PRO A 28 -4.86 23.96 -8.38
C PRO A 28 -5.07 23.16 -9.67
N THR A 29 -5.48 23.86 -10.72
CA THR A 29 -5.59 23.29 -12.06
C THR A 29 -4.18 23.07 -12.63
N PHE A 30 -3.76 21.81 -12.67
CA PHE A 30 -2.49 21.43 -13.30
C PHE A 30 -2.56 21.69 -14.81
N LYS A 31 -1.78 22.68 -15.27
CA LYS A 31 -1.57 22.95 -16.69
C LYS A 31 -0.55 21.95 -17.22
N PHE A 32 -1.01 20.99 -18.03
CA PHE A 32 -0.14 20.08 -18.76
C PHE A 32 0.29 20.73 -20.07
N GLU A 33 1.51 21.25 -20.12
CA GLU A 33 2.13 21.69 -21.36
C GLU A 33 2.87 20.50 -22.01
N PRO A 34 2.76 20.30 -23.34
CA PRO A 34 3.51 19.27 -24.05
C PRO A 34 5.01 19.53 -23.89
N ILE A 35 5.73 18.58 -23.31
CA ILE A 35 7.17 18.66 -23.16
C ILE A 35 7.80 18.47 -24.55
N GLU A 36 8.36 19.54 -25.11
CA GLU A 36 9.22 19.44 -26.30
C GLU A 36 10.47 18.63 -25.94
N SER A 37 10.68 17.51 -26.64
CA SER A 37 11.75 16.54 -26.40
C SER A 37 13.18 17.07 -26.58
N SER A 38 13.35 18.33 -27.01
CA SER A 38 14.63 18.93 -27.38
C SER A 38 15.26 19.83 -26.30
N LYS A 39 14.57 20.11 -25.18
CA LYS A 39 15.07 21.00 -24.10
C LYS A 39 15.14 20.37 -22.71
N SER A 40 14.73 19.13 -22.53
CA SER A 40 14.95 18.41 -21.27
C SER A 40 16.31 17.74 -21.29
N GLU A 41 17.35 18.46 -20.86
CA GLU A 41 18.56 17.79 -20.39
C GLU A 41 18.14 16.88 -19.24
N LEU A 42 18.09 15.58 -19.50
CA LEU A 42 17.78 14.57 -18.50
C LEU A 42 18.84 14.69 -17.38
N LEU A 43 18.47 15.32 -16.28
CA LEU A 43 19.20 15.31 -15.01
C LEU A 43 19.09 13.90 -14.42
N PHE A 44 19.74 12.94 -15.08
CA PHE A 44 19.82 11.57 -14.61
C PHE A 44 21.09 11.47 -13.77
N GLU A 45 20.95 11.63 -12.46
CA GLU A 45 22.00 11.14 -11.57
C GLU A 45 22.06 9.62 -11.74
N PRO A 46 23.23 9.04 -12.09
CA PRO A 46 23.34 7.60 -12.23
C PRO A 46 23.04 6.99 -10.86
N PHE A 47 21.87 6.37 -10.73
CA PHE A 47 21.57 5.52 -9.59
C PHE A 47 22.75 4.58 -9.41
N HIS A 48 23.33 4.52 -8.20
CA HIS A 48 24.32 3.52 -7.84
C HIS A 48 23.66 2.14 -7.84
N THR A 49 23.45 1.59 -9.03
CA THR A 49 23.09 0.20 -9.22
C THR A 49 24.36 -0.58 -8.97
N VAL A 50 24.51 -1.07 -7.74
CA VAL A 50 25.46 -2.14 -7.47
C VAL A 50 24.97 -3.31 -8.31
N ASP A 51 25.55 -3.46 -9.50
CA ASP A 51 25.21 -4.55 -10.39
C ASP A 51 25.47 -5.86 -9.64
N TYR A 52 24.38 -6.55 -9.31
CA TYR A 52 24.39 -7.78 -8.54
C TYR A 52 25.36 -8.79 -9.18
N PHE A 53 25.43 -8.83 -10.51
CA PHE A 53 26.34 -9.71 -11.26
C PHE A 53 27.82 -9.35 -11.08
N ALA A 54 28.16 -8.05 -11.10
CA ALA A 54 29.52 -7.57 -10.87
C ALA A 54 29.97 -7.83 -9.42
N SER A 55 29.05 -7.68 -8.44
CA SER A 55 29.32 -7.97 -7.03
C SER A 55 29.62 -9.44 -6.75
N GLN A 56 29.02 -10.34 -7.55
CA GLN A 56 29.23 -11.79 -7.50
C GLN A 56 30.40 -12.25 -8.37
N GLY A 57 31.20 -11.32 -8.93
CA GLY A 57 32.39 -11.63 -9.72
C GLY A 57 32.10 -12.23 -11.10
N ILE A 58 30.86 -12.16 -11.58
CA ILE A 58 30.47 -12.63 -12.91
C ILE A 58 30.82 -11.54 -13.92
N ASN A 59 32.10 -11.47 -14.30
CA ASN A 59 32.54 -10.58 -15.38
C ASN A 59 32.12 -11.18 -16.74
N PHE A 60 31.19 -10.49 -17.42
CA PHE A 60 30.84 -10.80 -18.80
C PHE A 60 32.05 -10.48 -19.70
N LYS A 61 32.79 -11.51 -20.13
CA LYS A 61 33.82 -11.34 -21.14
C LYS A 61 33.14 -11.08 -22.49
N GLU A 62 33.25 -9.85 -22.96
CA GLU A 62 32.63 -9.38 -24.21
C GLU A 62 33.29 -9.95 -25.49
N GLU A 63 34.30 -10.82 -25.33
CA GLU A 63 35.11 -11.34 -26.45
C GLU A 63 34.49 -12.53 -27.20
N GLU A 64 33.37 -13.09 -26.75
CA GLU A 64 32.67 -14.15 -27.47
C GLU A 64 31.32 -13.65 -27.99
N LYS A 65 31.35 -12.71 -28.95
CA LYS A 65 30.15 -12.42 -29.76
C LYS A 65 29.87 -13.64 -30.62
N PRO A 66 28.78 -14.40 -30.40
CA PRO A 66 28.46 -15.52 -31.27
C PRO A 66 28.21 -14.99 -32.70
N THR A 67 28.89 -15.58 -33.67
CA THR A 67 28.78 -15.19 -35.10
C THR A 67 27.41 -15.55 -35.69
N ASP A 68 26.66 -16.41 -35.00
CA ASP A 68 25.40 -16.97 -35.46
C ASP A 68 24.17 -16.14 -35.04
N LYS A 69 23.20 -16.04 -35.95
CA LYS A 69 21.98 -15.21 -35.81
C LYS A 69 21.12 -15.67 -34.63
N PHE A 70 21.11 -16.97 -34.34
CA PHE A 70 20.39 -17.56 -33.20
C PHE A 70 21.00 -17.19 -31.85
N GLY A 71 22.33 -17.19 -31.73
CA GLY A 71 23.04 -16.80 -30.49
C GLY A 71 22.93 -15.30 -30.17
N LYS A 72 22.74 -14.47 -31.20
CA LYS A 72 22.42 -13.04 -31.04
C LYS A 72 20.98 -12.80 -30.59
N GLN A 73 20.05 -13.65 -31.02
CA GLN A 73 18.61 -13.42 -30.82
C GLN A 73 18.06 -14.08 -29.56
N LEU A 74 18.67 -15.18 -29.10
CA LEU A 74 18.33 -15.83 -27.85
C LEU A 74 19.61 -16.26 -27.16
N ARG A 75 19.99 -15.53 -26.09
CA ARG A 75 20.79 -16.16 -25.04
C ARG A 75 19.86 -17.15 -24.35
N SER A 76 19.78 -18.35 -24.94
CA SER A 76 18.81 -19.37 -24.58
C SER A 76 19.03 -19.78 -23.14
N PHE A 77 17.93 -19.97 -22.40
CA PHE A 77 17.91 -20.62 -21.10
C PHE A 77 18.82 -21.86 -21.03
N THR A 78 18.99 -22.60 -22.13
CA THR A 78 19.93 -23.72 -22.24
C THR A 78 21.40 -23.32 -22.07
N ASP A 79 21.78 -22.14 -22.55
CA ASP A 79 23.12 -21.58 -22.40
C ASP A 79 23.35 -21.11 -20.95
N TRP A 80 22.32 -20.52 -20.34
CA TRP A 80 22.34 -20.21 -18.91
C TRP A 80 22.43 -21.48 -18.04
N LEU A 81 21.69 -22.54 -18.36
CA LEU A 81 21.78 -23.84 -17.68
C LEU A 81 23.18 -24.47 -17.83
N LYS A 82 23.81 -24.34 -19.01
CA LYS A 82 25.20 -24.80 -19.22
C LYS A 82 26.20 -24.03 -18.35
N THR A 83 25.96 -22.74 -18.09
CA THR A 83 26.80 -21.97 -17.16
C THR A 83 26.55 -22.36 -15.69
N MET A 84 25.31 -22.62 -15.28
CA MET A 84 24.99 -23.06 -13.91
C MET A 84 25.55 -24.44 -13.56
N LYS A 85 25.50 -25.40 -14.50
CA LYS A 85 26.02 -26.75 -14.26
C LYS A 85 27.55 -26.81 -14.15
N ARG A 86 28.23 -25.71 -14.48
CA ARG A 86 29.70 -25.59 -14.52
C ARG A 86 30.25 -24.65 -13.45
N LEU A 87 29.49 -24.37 -12.40
CA LEU A 87 30.09 -23.88 -11.17
C LEU A 87 30.90 -25.06 -10.59
N PRO A 88 32.20 -24.90 -10.26
CA PRO A 88 32.82 -25.83 -9.32
C PRO A 88 31.89 -25.88 -8.11
N SER A 89 31.78 -27.03 -7.44
CA SER A 89 31.16 -27.06 -6.11
C SER A 89 31.95 -26.06 -5.27
N VAL A 90 31.47 -24.81 -5.23
CA VAL A 90 32.00 -23.76 -4.39
C VAL A 90 31.64 -24.28 -3.02
N GLU A 91 32.58 -25.02 -2.43
CA GLU A 91 32.67 -25.18 -1.00
C GLU A 91 32.20 -23.88 -0.39
N ASN A 92 31.17 -24.00 0.44
CA ASN A 92 30.49 -22.93 1.13
C ASN A 92 31.50 -22.00 1.80
N SER A 93 32.04 -21.04 1.06
CA SER A 93 32.91 -19.98 1.52
C SER A 93 32.17 -18.66 1.40
N ILE A 94 30.85 -18.70 1.60
CA ILE A 94 30.17 -17.52 2.08
C ILE A 94 30.63 -17.41 3.53
N SER A 95 31.74 -16.70 3.73
CA SER A 95 32.05 -16.06 5.00
C SER A 95 30.97 -14.99 5.20
N GLU A 96 29.75 -15.43 5.46
CA GLU A 96 28.67 -14.57 5.91
C GLU A 96 29.12 -14.05 7.26
N GLU A 97 29.45 -12.76 7.31
CA GLU A 97 29.60 -12.03 8.56
C GLU A 97 28.46 -12.49 9.51
N PRO A 98 28.75 -13.07 10.67
CA PRO A 98 27.73 -13.68 11.54
C PRO A 98 26.62 -12.69 11.93
N LEU A 99 26.92 -11.39 11.85
CA LEU A 99 25.99 -10.29 12.03
C LEU A 99 24.90 -10.21 10.94
N ALA A 100 25.25 -10.47 9.67
CA ALA A 100 24.30 -10.46 8.57
C ALA A 100 23.30 -11.61 8.71
N ASN A 101 23.79 -12.80 9.06
CA ASN A 101 22.95 -13.98 9.30
C ASN A 101 22.00 -13.78 10.48
N LYS A 102 22.52 -13.21 11.58
CA LYS A 102 21.69 -12.89 12.74
C LYS A 102 20.58 -11.88 12.42
N LYS A 103 20.85 -10.89 11.56
CA LYS A 103 19.83 -9.93 11.12
C LYS A 103 18.74 -10.61 10.30
N VAL A 104 19.12 -11.51 9.38
CA VAL A 104 18.16 -12.27 8.56
C VAL A 104 17.32 -13.20 9.46
N GLU A 105 17.93 -13.86 10.43
CA GLU A 105 17.24 -14.71 11.41
C GLU A 105 16.24 -13.90 12.25
N GLN A 106 16.62 -12.73 12.76
CA GLN A 106 15.72 -11.84 13.50
C GLN A 106 14.54 -11.34 12.64
N MET A 107 14.78 -11.02 11.37
CA MET A 107 13.73 -10.61 10.43
C MET A 107 12.75 -11.75 10.14
N ALA A 108 13.25 -12.98 10.00
CA ALA A 108 12.43 -14.16 9.83
C ALA A 108 11.61 -14.45 11.10
N GLU A 109 12.21 -14.35 12.28
CA GLU A 109 11.55 -14.56 13.57
C GLU A 109 10.41 -13.54 13.79
N HIS A 110 10.65 -12.25 13.51
CA HIS A 110 9.61 -11.21 13.60
C HIS A 110 8.46 -11.46 12.60
N SER A 111 8.71 -12.14 11.49
CA SER A 111 7.69 -12.44 10.48
C SER A 111 6.81 -13.64 10.88
N ILE A 112 7.32 -14.54 11.72
CA ILE A 112 6.58 -15.70 12.26
C ILE A 112 5.76 -15.31 13.50
N GLN A 113 6.15 -14.25 14.20
CA GLN A 113 5.46 -13.81 15.42
C GLN A 113 4.01 -13.41 15.14
N GLU A 114 3.08 -14.16 15.76
CA GLU A 114 1.66 -13.83 15.72
C GLU A 114 1.39 -12.60 16.59
N LYS A 115 1.02 -11.49 15.95
CA LYS A 115 0.67 -10.25 16.64
C LYS A 115 -0.85 -10.11 16.67
N GLU A 116 -1.39 -9.88 17.87
CA GLU A 116 -2.80 -9.51 18.02
C GLU A 116 -3.01 -8.11 17.41
N ILE A 117 -3.72 -8.04 16.28
CA ILE A 117 -4.08 -6.78 15.62
C ILE A 117 -5.47 -6.38 16.08
N LEU A 118 -5.54 -5.38 16.96
CA LEU A 118 -6.79 -4.82 17.47
C LEU A 118 -7.13 -3.56 16.69
N THR A 119 -8.32 -3.51 16.10
CA THR A 119 -8.79 -2.35 15.34
C THR A 119 -10.21 -1.97 15.73
N ILE A 120 -10.54 -0.69 15.54
CA ILE A 120 -11.88 -0.14 15.81
C ILE A 120 -12.93 -0.87 14.97
N ALA A 121 -12.66 -1.03 13.67
CA ALA A 121 -13.55 -1.74 12.74
C ALA A 121 -13.78 -3.20 13.15
N MET A 122 -12.76 -3.88 13.70
CA MET A 122 -12.94 -5.24 14.22
C MET A 122 -13.96 -5.25 15.37
N ALA A 123 -13.86 -4.31 16.30
CA ALA A 123 -14.82 -4.20 17.41
C ALA A 123 -16.25 -3.95 16.90
N GLU A 124 -16.42 -3.02 15.94
CA GLU A 124 -17.73 -2.74 15.32
C GLU A 124 -18.33 -3.96 14.62
N VAL A 125 -17.51 -4.79 13.98
CA VAL A 125 -17.98 -6.05 13.37
C VAL A 125 -18.48 -7.01 14.45
N TRP A 126 -17.80 -7.12 15.59
CA TRP A 126 -18.27 -7.95 16.70
C TRP A 126 -19.58 -7.42 17.32
N GLU A 127 -19.76 -6.09 17.39
CA GLU A 127 -21.04 -5.49 17.79
C GLU A 127 -22.17 -5.91 16.84
N LYS A 128 -21.94 -5.81 15.53
CA LYS A 128 -22.91 -6.19 14.48
C LYS A 128 -23.22 -7.68 14.50
N GLN A 129 -22.26 -8.52 14.87
CA GLN A 129 -22.45 -9.94 15.07
C GLN A 129 -23.18 -10.28 16.38
N GLY A 130 -23.49 -9.29 17.22
CA GLY A 130 -24.17 -9.47 18.50
C GLY A 130 -23.26 -9.95 19.63
N ASN A 131 -21.95 -10.15 19.37
CA ASN A 131 -21.00 -10.54 20.42
C ASN A 131 -20.43 -9.31 21.13
N LYS A 132 -21.27 -8.70 21.98
CA LYS A 132 -20.93 -7.48 22.71
C LYS A 132 -19.77 -7.66 23.70
N ALA A 133 -19.63 -8.85 24.29
CA ALA A 133 -18.55 -9.14 25.23
C ALA A 133 -17.17 -8.96 24.57
N LYS A 134 -16.98 -9.57 23.39
CA LYS A 134 -15.74 -9.42 22.62
C LYS A 134 -15.51 -7.98 22.14
N ALA A 135 -16.57 -7.29 21.72
CA ALA A 135 -16.46 -5.89 21.32
C ALA A 135 -15.97 -5.00 22.48
N ILE A 136 -16.55 -5.17 23.69
CA ILE A 136 -16.12 -4.46 24.89
C ILE A 136 -14.65 -4.74 25.19
N ASP A 137 -14.23 -6.00 25.16
CA ASP A 137 -12.83 -6.38 25.40
C ASP A 137 -11.89 -5.68 24.41
N ILE A 138 -12.22 -5.64 23.12
CA ILE A 138 -11.40 -4.97 22.11
C ILE A 138 -11.36 -3.45 22.37
N TYR A 139 -12.49 -2.81 22.65
CA TYR A 139 -12.52 -1.37 22.96
C TYR A 139 -11.72 -1.01 24.22
N THR A 140 -11.75 -1.86 25.25
CA THR A 140 -10.94 -1.62 26.46
C THR A 140 -9.44 -1.71 26.14
N LYS A 141 -9.02 -2.73 25.38
CA LYS A 141 -7.64 -2.84 24.90
C LYS A 141 -7.23 -1.66 24.03
N LEU A 142 -8.10 -1.19 23.14
CA LEU A 142 -7.84 -0.02 22.29
C LEU A 142 -7.72 1.28 23.09
N SER A 143 -8.49 1.44 24.16
CA SER A 143 -8.38 2.60 25.06
C SER A 143 -7.03 2.67 25.78
N LEU A 144 -6.44 1.51 26.10
CA LEU A 144 -5.10 1.41 26.68
C LEU A 144 -4.00 1.70 25.64
N LEU A 145 -4.21 1.30 24.38
CA LEU A 145 -3.26 1.50 23.29
C LEU A 145 -3.27 2.92 22.70
N ASP A 146 -4.45 3.54 22.60
CA ASP A 146 -4.65 4.90 22.08
C ASP A 146 -5.42 5.77 23.10
N PRO A 147 -4.70 6.40 24.05
CA PRO A 147 -5.32 7.24 25.08
C PRO A 147 -6.08 8.44 24.51
N SER A 148 -5.73 8.93 23.32
CA SER A 148 -6.35 10.10 22.69
C SER A 148 -7.82 9.86 22.36
N LYS A 149 -8.18 8.61 22.05
CA LYS A 149 -9.56 8.19 21.74
C LYS A 149 -10.24 7.46 22.90
N SER A 150 -9.62 7.48 24.09
CA SER A 150 -10.12 6.78 25.28
C SER A 150 -11.57 7.15 25.63
N THR A 151 -11.93 8.43 25.51
CA THR A 151 -13.30 8.93 25.77
C THR A 151 -14.33 8.33 24.80
N TYR A 152 -13.98 8.24 23.52
CA TYR A 152 -14.82 7.62 22.49
C TYR A 152 -15.05 6.14 22.80
N PHE A 153 -13.99 5.40 23.13
CA PHE A 153 -14.10 3.98 23.48
C PHE A 153 -14.91 3.77 24.76
N ALA A 154 -14.73 4.62 25.77
CA ALA A 154 -15.50 4.56 27.01
C ALA A 154 -17.01 4.75 26.75
N ALA A 155 -17.37 5.75 25.94
CA ALA A 155 -18.77 5.98 25.55
C ALA A 155 -19.35 4.76 24.81
N LYS A 156 -18.59 4.15 23.90
CA LYS A 156 -19.01 2.96 23.16
C LYS A 156 -19.22 1.75 24.07
N ILE A 157 -18.32 1.53 25.03
CA ILE A 157 -18.45 0.46 26.04
C ILE A 157 -19.71 0.65 26.90
N GLU A 158 -20.02 1.88 27.31
CA GLU A 158 -21.24 2.16 28.07
C GLU A 158 -22.52 1.90 27.26
N GLU A 159 -22.54 2.27 25.97
CA GLU A 159 -23.65 1.99 25.05
C GLU A 159 -23.90 0.47 24.95
N LEU A 160 -22.83 -0.31 24.75
CA LEU A 160 -22.92 -1.77 24.66
C LEU A 160 -23.40 -2.42 25.95
N LYS A 161 -23.05 -1.86 27.11
CA LYS A 161 -23.51 -2.35 28.42
C LYS A 161 -24.98 -2.03 28.69
N LYS A 162 -25.48 -0.89 28.21
CA LYS A 162 -26.88 -0.48 28.38
C LYS A 162 -27.85 -1.27 27.49
N THR A 163 -27.37 -1.78 26.36
CA THR A 163 -28.17 -2.51 25.37
C THR A 163 -28.20 -4.02 25.63
N ASN A 164 -27.65 -4.50 26.74
CA ASN A 164 -27.63 -5.90 27.16
C ASN A 164 -28.67 -6.08 28.28
#